data_AF-A0A7K8VTH8-F1
#
_entry.id   AF-A0A7K8VTH8-F1
#
_cell.length_a   1.000
_cell.length_b   1.000
_cell.length_c   1.000
_cell.angle_alpha   90.00
_cell.angle_beta   90.00
_cell.angle_gamma   90.00
#
_symmetry.space_group_name_H-M   'P 1'
#
loop_
_entity.id
_entity.type
_entity.pdbx_description
1 polymer ?
#
loop_
_entity_poly.entity_id
_entity_poly.type
_entity_poly.pdbx_seq_one_letter_code
_entity_poly.pdbx_strand_id
1 'polypeptide(L)'
;GGPVRPGPRGLPARTASYLVQKAEQRRALRRWERLLNSTRSHQGRIAVENEVDLHGPPRDFVYINEYKGGAGISLTPVAVGCECRDCLAEAGGGCCPGASHNKFAYNEAGQVRIRAGLPIYECNSRCRCGADCPNRVVQKGIRYDLCIFRTGNGRGWGVRTLERIRKNSFVMEYVGEVSACRGAGRGARAGRGCDPNLQVYNVFIENLDERLPRIALFATRPIRAGEELTF
;
A
#
# COMPACT_ATOMS: atom_id res chain seq x y z
N GLY A 1 37.78 33.32 8.84
CA GLY A 1 37.14 32.20 9.57
C GLY A 1 36.18 32.79 10.57
N GLY A 2 34.87 32.57 10.41
CA GLY A 2 33.86 33.05 11.35
C GLY A 2 33.83 32.19 12.62
N PRO A 3 33.41 32.76 13.77
CA PRO A 3 33.46 32.06 15.05
C PRO A 3 32.48 30.89 15.09
N VAL A 4 33.00 29.71 15.41
CA VAL A 4 32.24 28.49 15.66
C VAL A 4 31.41 28.69 16.93
N ARG A 5 30.08 28.63 16.82
CA ARG A 5 29.19 28.70 17.99
C ARG A 5 29.47 27.50 18.92
N PRO A 6 29.72 27.73 20.23
CA PRO A 6 29.95 26.63 21.16
C PRO A 6 28.67 25.78 21.29
N GLY A 7 28.84 24.46 21.20
CA GLY A 7 27.77 23.50 21.46
C GLY A 7 27.25 23.59 22.91
N PRO A 8 26.15 22.88 23.24
CA PRO A 8 25.60 22.83 24.60
C PRO A 8 26.69 22.42 25.61
N ARG A 9 26.87 23.22 26.67
CA ARG A 9 27.98 23.11 27.63
C ARG A 9 27.98 21.73 28.31
N GLY A 10 29.14 21.06 28.32
CA GLY A 10 29.41 19.87 29.14
C GLY A 10 29.30 18.49 28.47
N LEU A 11 29.02 18.41 27.17
CA LEU A 11 28.94 17.12 26.46
C LEU A 11 30.25 16.76 25.72
N PRO A 12 30.63 15.46 25.66
CA PRO A 12 31.74 15.01 24.82
C PRO A 12 31.55 15.39 23.35
N ALA A 13 32.63 15.74 22.63
CA ALA A 13 32.57 16.21 21.25
C ALA A 13 31.85 15.24 20.30
N ARG A 14 32.03 13.93 20.50
CA ARG A 14 31.31 12.88 19.73
C ARG A 14 29.81 12.92 19.97
N THR A 15 29.38 13.08 21.23
CA THR A 15 27.97 13.19 21.61
C THR A 15 27.35 14.46 21.04
N ALA A 16 28.05 15.59 21.13
CA ALA A 16 27.60 16.84 20.53
C ALA A 16 27.44 16.72 19.00
N SER A 17 28.40 16.10 18.31
CA SER A 17 28.34 15.85 16.87
C SER A 17 27.16 14.96 16.48
N TYR A 18 26.94 13.86 17.22
CA TYR A 18 25.81 12.96 16.98
C TYR A 18 24.46 13.69 17.14
N LEU A 19 24.30 14.52 18.17
CA LEU A 19 23.07 15.28 18.40
C LEU A 19 22.77 16.26 17.26
N VAL A 20 23.80 16.92 16.72
CA VAL A 20 23.65 17.80 15.54
C VAL A 20 23.20 17.00 14.32
N GLN A 21 23.87 15.89 14.02
CA GLN A 21 23.52 15.01 12.89
C GLN A 21 22.10 14.45 13.03
N LYS A 22 21.70 14.01 14.23
CA LYS A 22 20.35 13.52 14.52
C LYS A 22 19.30 14.61 14.33
N ALA A 23 19.61 15.86 14.72
CA ALA A 23 18.70 16.98 14.54
C ALA A 23 18.50 17.33 13.05
N GLU A 24 19.57 17.30 12.25
CA GLU A 24 19.52 17.48 10.80
C GLU A 24 18.74 16.36 10.12
N GLN A 25 19.00 15.10 10.49
CA GLN A 25 18.25 13.94 10.03
C GLN A 25 16.75 14.10 10.30
N ARG A 26 16.35 14.43 11.53
CA ARG A 26 14.93 14.63 11.90
C ARG A 26 14.28 15.75 11.08
N ARG A 27 15.00 16.82 10.76
CA ARG A 27 14.50 17.88 9.85
C ARG A 27 14.31 17.35 8.43
N ALA A 28 15.23 16.54 7.93
CA ALA A 28 15.13 15.93 6.61
C ALA A 28 13.94 14.95 6.51
N LEU A 29 13.78 14.07 7.50
CA LEU A 29 12.65 13.13 7.57
C LEU A 29 11.31 13.87 7.63
N ARG A 30 11.19 14.94 8.43
CA ARG A 30 9.98 15.79 8.46
C ARG A 30 9.68 16.51 7.14
N ARG A 31 10.70 16.87 6.35
CA ARG A 31 10.48 17.42 5.00
C ARG A 31 9.95 16.34 4.07
N TRP A 32 10.52 15.15 4.13
CA TRP A 32 10.09 14.01 3.32
C TRP A 32 8.68 13.57 3.67
N GLU A 33 8.34 13.44 4.96
CA GLU A 33 6.99 13.14 5.42
C GLU A 33 5.96 14.14 4.87
N ARG A 34 6.26 15.44 4.92
CA ARG A 34 5.38 16.46 4.34
C ARG A 34 5.21 16.30 2.84
N LEU A 35 6.29 15.99 2.11
CA LEU A 35 6.24 15.72 0.67
C LEU A 35 5.37 14.49 0.34
N LEU A 36 5.52 13.40 1.09
CA LEU A 36 4.69 12.20 0.92
C LEU A 36 3.21 12.54 1.13
N ASN A 37 2.90 13.24 2.22
CA ASN A 37 1.54 13.60 2.57
C ASN A 37 0.92 14.68 1.67
N SER A 38 1.71 15.52 1.01
CA SER A 38 1.20 16.46 0.00
C SER A 38 1.01 15.81 -1.37
N THR A 39 1.66 14.67 -1.62
CA THR A 39 1.60 13.96 -2.91
C THR A 39 0.54 12.86 -2.93
N ARG A 40 0.18 12.31 -1.76
CA ARG A 40 -0.77 11.19 -1.67
C ARG A 40 -2.17 11.56 -2.19
N SER A 41 -2.81 10.63 -2.89
CA SER A 41 -4.21 10.74 -3.33
C SER A 41 -5.20 9.97 -2.45
N HIS A 42 -4.73 9.36 -1.37
CA HIS A 42 -5.55 8.57 -0.45
C HIS A 42 -5.68 9.21 0.93
N GLN A 43 -6.61 8.69 1.74
CA GLN A 43 -6.99 9.27 3.02
C GLN A 43 -5.94 9.04 4.12
N GLY A 44 -5.40 7.82 4.20
CA GLY A 44 -4.43 7.43 5.24
C GLY A 44 -3.17 8.28 5.24
N ARG A 45 -2.72 8.74 6.41
CA ARG A 45 -1.49 9.53 6.55
C ARG A 45 -0.26 8.63 6.49
N ILE A 46 0.86 9.20 6.05
CA ILE A 46 2.16 8.54 6.01
C ILE A 46 3.08 9.25 7.00
N ALA A 47 3.47 8.57 8.07
CA ALA A 47 4.50 9.02 9.01
C ALA A 47 5.88 8.49 8.57
N VAL A 48 6.94 9.18 8.98
CA VAL A 48 8.32 8.74 8.73
C VAL A 48 9.14 8.77 10.02
N GLU A 49 9.70 7.62 10.39
CA GLU A 49 10.47 7.48 11.63
C GLU A 49 11.81 6.77 11.42
N ASN A 50 12.85 7.27 12.08
CA ASN A 50 14.12 6.55 12.19
C ASN A 50 14.74 6.80 13.55
N GLU A 51 14.63 5.82 14.44
CA GLU A 51 15.26 5.82 15.76
C GLU A 51 16.42 4.80 15.86
N VAL A 52 16.83 4.22 14.72
CA VAL A 52 17.87 3.17 14.66
C VAL A 52 19.23 3.77 14.29
N ASP A 53 19.28 4.61 13.27
CA ASP A 53 20.52 5.17 12.75
C ASP A 53 20.34 6.63 12.30
N LEU A 54 21.36 7.16 11.59
CA LEU A 54 21.40 8.53 11.07
C LEU A 54 20.99 8.63 9.59
N HIS A 55 20.47 7.55 9.00
CA HIS A 55 20.07 7.56 7.59
C HIS A 55 18.87 8.49 7.37
N GLY A 56 19.00 9.41 6.42
CA GLY A 56 17.94 10.32 6.00
C GLY A 56 16.98 9.67 4.99
N PRO A 57 16.11 10.49 4.37
CA PRO A 57 15.27 10.04 3.25
C PRO A 57 16.10 9.35 2.16
N PRO A 58 15.61 8.27 1.55
CA PRO A 58 16.24 7.67 0.37
C PRO A 58 16.31 8.69 -0.78
N ARG A 59 17.46 8.75 -1.47
CA ARG A 59 17.76 9.80 -2.46
C ARG A 59 16.95 9.69 -3.76
N ASP A 60 16.66 8.46 -4.18
CA ASP A 60 16.01 8.18 -5.47
C ASP A 60 14.60 7.59 -5.30
N PHE A 61 13.93 7.94 -4.20
CA PHE A 61 12.57 7.48 -3.94
C PHE A 61 11.54 8.46 -4.51
N VAL A 62 10.70 7.98 -5.42
CA VAL A 62 9.56 8.72 -5.95
C VAL A 62 8.28 8.06 -5.49
N TYR A 63 7.46 8.82 -4.75
CA TYR A 63 6.13 8.36 -4.36
C TYR A 63 5.21 8.36 -5.58
N ILE A 64 4.53 7.25 -5.83
CA ILE A 64 3.59 7.09 -6.93
C ILE A 64 2.24 6.62 -6.38
N ASN A 65 1.16 7.27 -6.81
CA ASN A 65 -0.21 6.97 -6.37
C ASN A 65 -0.86 5.86 -7.20
N GLU A 66 -0.45 5.73 -8.46
CA GLU A 66 -1.06 4.85 -9.43
C GLU A 66 0.02 4.13 -10.23
N TYR A 67 -0.35 2.97 -10.77
CA TYR A 67 0.52 2.19 -11.63
C TYR A 67 0.90 3.02 -12.86
N LYS A 68 2.20 3.26 -13.04
CA LYS A 68 2.74 3.82 -14.29
C LYS A 68 3.06 2.66 -15.21
N GLY A 69 2.19 2.40 -16.18
CA GLY A 69 2.51 1.45 -17.26
C GLY A 69 3.78 1.88 -17.99
N GLY A 70 4.63 0.90 -18.35
CA GLY A 70 5.79 1.16 -19.20
C GLY A 70 5.40 1.84 -20.52
N ALA A 71 6.33 2.60 -21.11
CA ALA A 71 6.09 3.28 -22.38
C ALA A 71 5.53 2.31 -23.44
N GLY A 72 4.34 2.59 -23.96
CA GLY A 72 3.66 1.77 -24.98
C GLY A 72 2.54 0.84 -24.48
N ILE A 73 2.30 0.76 -23.17
CA ILE A 73 1.15 0.00 -22.64
C ILE A 73 -0.11 0.88 -22.67
N SER A 74 -1.02 0.60 -23.61
CA SER A 74 -2.36 1.20 -23.63
C SER A 74 -3.33 0.31 -22.85
N LEU A 75 -3.85 0.81 -21.73
CA LEU A 75 -4.90 0.13 -20.98
C LEU A 75 -6.19 0.17 -21.80
N THR A 76 -6.78 -0.99 -22.08
CA THR A 76 -8.08 -1.04 -22.77
C THR A 76 -9.16 -0.74 -21.74
N PRO A 77 -9.86 0.40 -21.83
CA PRO A 77 -10.86 0.75 -20.85
C PRO A 77 -12.05 -0.20 -20.93
N VAL A 78 -12.65 -0.48 -19.79
CA VAL A 78 -13.86 -1.28 -19.70
C VAL A 78 -15.02 -0.60 -20.42
N ALA A 79 -15.73 -1.38 -21.24
CA ALA A 79 -16.83 -0.88 -22.07
C ALA A 79 -18.18 -0.85 -21.34
N VAL A 80 -18.38 -1.72 -20.34
CA VAL A 80 -19.67 -1.95 -19.68
C VAL A 80 -19.53 -1.93 -18.17
N GLY A 81 -20.54 -1.39 -17.48
CA GLY A 81 -20.69 -1.48 -16.03
C GLY A 81 -22.05 -2.04 -15.64
N CYS A 82 -22.25 -2.33 -14.37
CA CYS A 82 -23.54 -2.84 -13.88
C CYS A 82 -24.57 -1.73 -13.72
N GLU A 83 -25.85 -2.10 -13.82
CA GLU A 83 -27.01 -1.19 -13.59
C GLU A 83 -27.70 -1.40 -12.23
N CYS A 84 -27.09 -2.22 -11.37
CA CYS A 84 -27.61 -2.58 -10.04
C CYS A 84 -28.00 -1.34 -9.21
N ARG A 85 -29.07 -1.50 -8.42
CA ARG A 85 -29.41 -0.55 -7.35
C ARG A 85 -28.70 -0.92 -6.06
N ASP A 86 -28.55 -2.22 -5.80
CA ASP A 86 -27.79 -2.76 -4.68
C ASP A 86 -26.84 -3.86 -5.19
N CYS A 87 -25.57 -3.53 -5.36
CA CYS A 87 -24.57 -4.46 -5.86
C CYS A 87 -24.31 -5.66 -4.93
N LEU A 88 -24.59 -5.54 -3.62
CA LEU A 88 -24.37 -6.64 -2.69
C LEU A 88 -25.54 -7.63 -2.73
N ALA A 89 -26.78 -7.13 -2.75
CA ALA A 89 -27.97 -7.97 -2.87
C ALA A 89 -28.08 -8.63 -4.25
N GLU A 90 -27.68 -7.92 -5.31
CA GLU A 90 -27.73 -8.39 -6.70
C GLU A 90 -26.46 -9.15 -7.14
N ALA A 91 -25.64 -9.61 -6.18
CA ALA A 91 -24.36 -10.28 -6.43
C ALA A 91 -24.46 -11.52 -7.34
N GLY A 92 -25.57 -12.25 -7.30
CA GLY A 92 -25.83 -13.42 -8.15
C GLY A 92 -26.53 -13.11 -9.48
N GLY A 93 -27.05 -11.89 -9.66
CA GLY A 93 -27.93 -11.51 -10.76
C GLY A 93 -27.31 -10.64 -11.86
N GLY A 94 -25.99 -10.39 -11.82
CA GLY A 94 -25.29 -9.66 -12.88
C GLY A 94 -24.52 -8.40 -12.47
N CYS A 95 -24.18 -8.21 -11.18
CA CYS A 95 -23.14 -7.25 -10.81
C CYS A 95 -21.79 -7.62 -11.47
N CYS A 96 -20.83 -6.69 -11.57
CA CYS A 96 -19.57 -6.87 -12.30
C CYS A 96 -18.85 -8.22 -12.04
N PRO A 97 -18.74 -8.73 -10.79
CA PRO A 97 -18.20 -10.06 -10.56
C PRO A 97 -18.99 -11.16 -11.28
N GLY A 98 -20.32 -11.15 -11.15
CA GLY A 98 -21.20 -12.15 -11.76
C GLY A 98 -21.19 -12.09 -13.30
N ALA A 99 -21.14 -10.89 -13.87
CA ALA A 99 -20.98 -10.68 -15.33
C ALA A 99 -19.66 -11.25 -15.85
N SER A 100 -18.61 -11.24 -15.03
CA SER A 100 -17.32 -11.89 -15.31
C SER A 100 -17.27 -13.35 -14.83
N HIS A 101 -18.40 -13.98 -14.53
CA HIS A 101 -18.49 -15.36 -14.01
C HIS A 101 -17.67 -15.63 -12.74
N ASN A 102 -17.52 -14.60 -11.89
CA ASN A 102 -16.75 -14.63 -10.66
C ASN A 102 -17.62 -14.31 -9.43
N LYS A 103 -17.11 -14.69 -8.25
CA LYS A 103 -17.82 -14.46 -6.98
C LYS A 103 -17.65 -13.01 -6.52
N PHE A 104 -18.68 -12.47 -5.89
CA PHE A 104 -18.59 -11.20 -5.20
C PHE A 104 -17.53 -11.26 -4.10
N ALA A 105 -16.55 -10.36 -4.15
CA ALA A 105 -15.32 -10.49 -3.36
C ALA A 105 -15.49 -10.09 -1.90
N TYR A 106 -16.39 -9.15 -1.58
CA TYR A 106 -16.42 -8.45 -0.30
C TYR A 106 -17.66 -8.75 0.54
N ASN A 107 -17.57 -8.58 1.85
CA ASN A 107 -18.75 -8.43 2.72
C ASN A 107 -19.13 -6.95 2.88
N GLU A 108 -20.18 -6.67 3.66
CA GLU A 108 -20.65 -5.32 4.00
C GLU A 108 -19.57 -4.45 4.66
N ALA A 109 -18.63 -5.06 5.37
CA ALA A 109 -17.50 -4.37 6.00
C ALA A 109 -16.30 -4.14 5.05
N GLY A 110 -16.42 -4.50 3.76
CA GLY A 110 -15.35 -4.39 2.78
C GLY A 110 -14.22 -5.40 2.97
N GLN A 111 -14.47 -6.51 3.68
CA GLN A 111 -13.50 -7.58 3.89
C GLN A 111 -13.62 -8.64 2.79
N VAL A 112 -12.48 -9.06 2.24
CA VAL A 112 -12.45 -10.11 1.21
C VAL A 112 -12.91 -11.46 1.77
N ARG A 113 -13.78 -12.16 1.03
CA ARG A 113 -14.32 -13.48 1.37
C ARG A 113 -13.86 -14.57 0.42
N ILE A 114 -13.35 -14.20 -0.76
CA ILE A 114 -12.85 -15.14 -1.76
C ILE A 114 -11.43 -15.62 -1.38
N ARG A 115 -11.10 -16.85 -1.82
CA ARG A 115 -9.77 -17.43 -1.59
C ARG A 115 -8.71 -16.68 -2.40
N ALA A 116 -7.50 -16.60 -1.86
CA ALA A 116 -6.34 -16.08 -2.59
C ALA A 116 -6.15 -16.87 -3.90
N GLY A 117 -5.73 -16.18 -4.96
CA GLY A 117 -5.61 -16.72 -6.31
C GLY A 117 -6.87 -16.59 -7.17
N LEU A 118 -8.03 -16.25 -6.60
CA LEU A 118 -9.21 -15.83 -7.37
C LEU A 118 -9.15 -14.33 -7.65
N PRO A 119 -9.52 -13.89 -8.87
CA PRO A 119 -9.53 -12.47 -9.23
C PRO A 119 -10.68 -11.73 -8.54
N ILE A 120 -10.46 -10.44 -8.28
CA ILE A 120 -11.48 -9.52 -7.79
C ILE A 120 -11.90 -8.61 -8.95
N TYR A 121 -13.20 -8.54 -9.22
CA TYR A 121 -13.78 -7.60 -10.20
C TYR A 121 -14.58 -6.54 -9.46
N GLU A 122 -14.04 -5.34 -9.33
CA GLU A 122 -14.77 -4.22 -8.73
C GLU A 122 -15.71 -3.56 -9.73
N CYS A 123 -16.67 -2.81 -9.21
CA CYS A 123 -17.44 -1.89 -10.02
C CYS A 123 -16.51 -0.76 -10.53
N ASN A 124 -16.78 -0.28 -11.73
CA ASN A 124 -15.94 0.64 -12.49
C ASN A 124 -16.66 1.93 -12.85
N SER A 125 -16.01 2.83 -13.59
CA SER A 125 -16.53 4.12 -14.01
C SER A 125 -17.80 4.06 -14.88
N ARG A 126 -18.08 2.91 -15.51
CA ARG A 126 -19.29 2.67 -16.32
C ARG A 126 -20.47 2.13 -15.52
N CYS A 127 -20.28 1.80 -14.24
CA CYS A 127 -21.34 1.28 -13.39
C CYS A 127 -22.25 2.39 -12.88
N ARG A 128 -23.55 2.11 -12.77
CA ARG A 128 -24.54 3.04 -12.20
C ARG A 128 -24.33 3.29 -10.70
N CYS A 129 -23.76 2.34 -9.98
CA CYS A 129 -23.56 2.44 -8.54
C CYS A 129 -22.52 3.51 -8.15
N GLY A 130 -22.82 4.26 -7.08
CA GLY A 130 -21.98 5.35 -6.59
C GLY A 130 -20.70 4.92 -5.87
N ALA A 131 -20.00 5.90 -5.28
CA ALA A 131 -18.73 5.70 -4.57
C ALA A 131 -18.85 4.82 -3.32
N ASP A 132 -20.01 4.81 -2.66
CA ASP A 132 -20.28 4.00 -1.47
C ASP A 132 -20.62 2.54 -1.79
N CYS A 133 -20.61 2.15 -3.06
CA CYS A 133 -20.85 0.77 -3.47
C CYS A 133 -19.94 -0.21 -2.69
N PRO A 134 -20.50 -1.31 -2.14
CA PRO A 134 -19.73 -2.32 -1.42
C PRO A 134 -18.75 -3.08 -2.32
N ASN A 135 -18.94 -3.02 -3.65
CA ASN A 135 -17.99 -3.54 -4.64
C ASN A 135 -16.97 -2.51 -5.13
N ARG A 136 -16.71 -1.45 -4.35
CA ARG A 136 -15.64 -0.47 -4.56
C ARG A 136 -14.82 -0.37 -3.27
N VAL A 137 -13.74 -1.14 -3.15
CA VAL A 137 -12.90 -1.21 -1.94
C VAL A 137 -11.47 -0.77 -2.25
N VAL A 138 -10.81 -1.41 -3.22
CA VAL A 138 -9.42 -1.14 -3.59
C VAL A 138 -9.29 0.25 -4.21
N GLN A 139 -10.23 0.62 -5.09
CA GLN A 139 -10.24 1.95 -5.71
C GLN A 139 -10.46 3.11 -4.72
N LYS A 140 -10.86 2.85 -3.46
CA LYS A 140 -10.94 3.89 -2.41
C LYS A 140 -9.56 4.27 -1.86
N GLY A 141 -8.51 3.53 -2.21
CA GLY A 141 -7.14 3.77 -1.77
C GLY A 141 -6.90 3.46 -0.30
N ILE A 142 -5.69 3.73 0.15
CA ILE A 142 -5.22 3.45 1.51
C ILE A 142 -6.00 4.29 2.52
N ARG A 143 -6.64 3.62 3.48
CA ARG A 143 -7.43 4.27 4.55
C ARG A 143 -6.75 4.31 5.92
N TYR A 144 -5.73 3.48 6.11
CA TYR A 144 -5.02 3.40 7.38
C TYR A 144 -3.87 4.40 7.43
N ASP A 145 -3.63 4.96 8.61
CA ASP A 145 -2.39 5.69 8.86
C ASP A 145 -1.22 4.68 8.91
N LEU A 146 -0.22 4.90 8.06
CA LEU A 146 0.97 4.06 7.91
C LEU A 146 2.22 4.81 8.32
N CYS A 147 3.26 4.08 8.70
CA CYS A 147 4.56 4.62 9.05
C CYS A 147 5.65 3.91 8.28
N ILE A 148 6.43 4.68 7.52
CA ILE A 148 7.70 4.23 6.96
C ILE A 148 8.73 4.34 8.09
N PHE A 149 9.35 3.23 8.49
CA PHE A 149 10.26 3.21 9.62
C PHE A 149 11.58 2.50 9.29
N ARG A 150 12.66 2.94 9.94
CA ARG A 150 13.94 2.23 9.85
C ARG A 150 13.92 0.99 10.72
N THR A 151 14.18 -0.18 10.13
CA THR A 151 14.23 -1.47 10.84
C THR A 151 15.50 -1.60 11.67
N GLY A 152 15.40 -2.18 12.85
CA GLY A 152 16.54 -2.40 13.76
C GLY A 152 17.44 -3.57 13.38
N ASN A 153 17.02 -4.43 12.44
CA ASN A 153 17.72 -5.66 12.06
C ASN A 153 18.43 -5.57 10.70
N GLY A 154 18.72 -4.36 10.21
CA GLY A 154 19.53 -4.15 9.02
C GLY A 154 18.81 -4.34 7.68
N ARG A 155 17.50 -4.63 7.67
CA ARG A 155 16.69 -4.74 6.43
C ARG A 155 16.41 -3.40 5.75
N GLY A 156 16.86 -2.29 6.34
CA GLY A 156 16.62 -0.95 5.81
C GLY A 156 15.26 -0.42 6.26
N TRP A 157 14.47 0.09 5.31
CA TRP A 157 13.15 0.68 5.58
C TRP A 157 12.05 -0.37 5.51
N GLY A 158 11.12 -0.33 6.47
CA GLY A 158 9.91 -1.12 6.50
C GLY A 158 8.67 -0.22 6.56
N VAL A 159 7.50 -0.83 6.43
CA VAL A 159 6.20 -0.15 6.59
C VAL A 159 5.45 -0.83 7.73
N ARG A 160 4.86 -0.05 8.63
CA ARG A 160 3.97 -0.55 9.68
C ARG A 160 2.68 0.24 9.71
N THR A 161 1.61 -0.36 10.22
CA THR A 161 0.36 0.37 10.46
C THR A 161 0.41 1.09 11.80
N LEU A 162 -0.22 2.27 11.90
CA LEU A 162 -0.39 3.02 13.15
C LEU A 162 -1.70 2.68 13.87
N GLU A 163 -2.53 1.83 13.26
CA GLU A 163 -3.84 1.45 13.78
C GLU A 163 -4.10 -0.05 13.62
N ARG A 164 -5.19 -0.54 14.20
CA ARG A 164 -5.54 -1.96 14.10
C ARG A 164 -6.19 -2.25 12.75
N ILE A 165 -5.66 -3.21 12.00
CA ILE A 165 -6.27 -3.68 10.75
C ILE A 165 -7.00 -5.00 11.01
N ARG A 166 -8.25 -5.09 10.54
CA ARG A 166 -9.04 -6.32 10.64
C ARG A 166 -8.56 -7.34 9.61
N LYS A 167 -8.74 -8.63 9.92
CA LYS A 167 -8.51 -9.72 8.97
C LYS A 167 -9.30 -9.47 7.68
N ASN A 168 -8.71 -9.82 6.55
CA ASN A 168 -9.26 -9.71 5.21
C ASN A 168 -9.58 -8.28 4.75
N SER A 169 -9.09 -7.25 5.44
CA SER A 169 -9.25 -5.86 4.98
C SER A 169 -8.19 -5.50 3.94
N PHE A 170 -8.58 -4.71 2.94
CA PHE A 170 -7.66 -4.08 1.99
C PHE A 170 -6.73 -3.12 2.73
N VAL A 171 -5.42 -3.20 2.47
CA VAL A 171 -4.40 -2.37 3.13
C VAL A 171 -3.81 -1.35 2.17
N MET A 172 -3.26 -1.82 1.06
CA MET A 172 -2.63 -0.98 0.04
C MET A 172 -2.47 -1.74 -1.28
N GLU A 173 -2.16 -1.01 -2.35
CA GLU A 173 -1.72 -1.59 -3.62
C GLU A 173 -0.20 -1.67 -3.69
N TYR A 174 0.28 -2.69 -4.38
CA TYR A 174 1.67 -2.72 -4.81
C TYR A 174 1.81 -1.84 -6.06
N VAL A 175 2.47 -0.69 -5.90
CA VAL A 175 2.72 0.24 -7.00
C VAL A 175 4.23 0.34 -7.20
N GLY A 176 4.71 -0.20 -8.32
CA GLY A 176 6.11 -0.23 -8.70
C GLY A 176 6.30 -0.83 -10.09
N GLU A 177 7.52 -0.73 -10.63
CA GLU A 177 7.86 -1.43 -11.86
C GLU A 177 7.80 -2.94 -11.59
N VAL A 178 7.03 -3.67 -12.41
CA VAL A 178 7.11 -5.13 -12.43
C VAL A 178 8.41 -5.48 -13.15
N SER A 179 9.52 -5.35 -12.44
CA SER A 179 10.74 -6.03 -12.86
C SER A 179 10.39 -7.52 -12.81
N ALA A 180 10.20 -8.14 -13.96
CA ALA A 180 10.00 -9.57 -14.04
C ALA A 180 11.22 -10.23 -13.36
N CYS A 181 11.08 -10.63 -12.09
CA CYS A 181 11.99 -11.59 -11.49
C CYS A 181 11.93 -12.79 -12.42
N ARG A 182 13.01 -13.05 -13.17
CA ARG A 182 13.23 -14.27 -13.97
C ARG A 182 13.27 -15.47 -13.01
N GLY A 183 12.13 -15.78 -12.39
CA GLY A 183 12.04 -16.74 -11.28
C GLY A 183 10.76 -16.68 -10.41
N ALA A 184 9.80 -15.77 -10.64
CA ALA A 184 8.51 -15.84 -9.92
C ALA A 184 7.52 -16.79 -10.65
N GLY A 185 7.90 -18.06 -10.78
CA GLY A 185 6.98 -19.12 -11.15
C GLY A 185 5.91 -19.28 -10.06
N ARG A 186 4.68 -19.59 -10.48
CA ARG A 186 3.56 -19.96 -9.60
C ARG A 186 4.05 -20.99 -8.57
N GLY A 187 4.11 -20.62 -7.29
CA GLY A 187 4.45 -21.54 -6.20
C GLY A 187 5.83 -21.38 -5.56
N ALA A 188 6.30 -20.14 -5.32
CA ALA A 188 7.40 -19.92 -4.38
C ALA A 188 6.99 -20.44 -3.00
N ARG A 189 7.53 -21.60 -2.60
CA ARG A 189 7.40 -22.13 -1.24
C ARG A 189 8.03 -21.11 -0.30
N ALA A 190 7.21 -20.47 0.52
CA ALA A 190 7.67 -19.70 1.67
C ALA A 190 8.68 -20.56 2.44
N GLY A 191 9.90 -20.04 2.64
CA GLY A 191 10.85 -20.63 3.57
C GLY A 191 10.15 -20.84 4.91
N ARG A 192 10.40 -21.98 5.55
CA ARG A 192 9.90 -22.32 6.89
C ARG A 192 10.36 -21.23 7.89
N GLY A 193 9.57 -20.19 8.09
CA GLY A 193 9.90 -19.09 9.00
C GLY A 193 9.27 -17.72 8.70
N CYS A 194 8.68 -17.50 7.52
CA CYS A 194 7.98 -16.24 7.23
C CYS A 194 6.45 -16.45 7.31
N ASP A 195 5.80 -15.84 8.31
CA ASP A 195 4.33 -15.76 8.43
C ASP A 195 3.88 -14.35 8.02
N PRO A 196 3.71 -14.07 6.71
CA PRO A 196 3.33 -12.75 6.23
C PRO A 196 1.91 -12.41 6.70
N ASN A 197 1.72 -11.14 7.08
CA ASN A 197 0.42 -10.66 7.52
C ASN A 197 -0.43 -10.05 6.39
N LEU A 198 0.11 -10.02 5.16
CA LEU A 198 -0.59 -9.59 3.95
C LEU A 198 -0.57 -10.68 2.87
N GLN A 199 -1.57 -10.65 2.00
CA GLN A 199 -1.74 -11.55 0.87
C GLN A 199 -2.14 -10.76 -0.38
N VAL A 200 -1.57 -11.18 -1.51
CA VAL A 200 -1.80 -10.58 -2.83
C VAL A 200 -3.12 -11.05 -3.46
N TYR A 201 -3.85 -10.10 -4.06
CA TYR A 201 -5.00 -10.32 -4.94
C TYR A 201 -4.84 -9.54 -6.25
N ASN A 202 -5.23 -10.16 -7.36
CA ASN A 202 -5.38 -9.48 -8.64
C ASN A 202 -6.75 -8.81 -8.70
N VAL A 203 -6.78 -7.53 -9.07
CA VAL A 203 -7.97 -6.70 -9.05
C VAL A 203 -8.18 -6.03 -10.41
N PHE A 204 -9.39 -6.14 -10.93
CA PHE A 204 -9.83 -5.58 -12.19
C PHE A 204 -10.92 -4.55 -11.95
N ILE A 205 -10.75 -3.36 -12.52
CA ILE A 205 -11.64 -2.21 -12.31
C ILE A 205 -11.90 -1.55 -13.66
N GLU A 206 -11.03 -0.63 -14.07
CA GLU A 206 -11.14 0.09 -15.35
C GLU A 206 -10.51 -0.66 -16.52
N ASN A 207 -9.67 -1.66 -16.24
CA ASN A 207 -9.05 -2.55 -17.21
C ASN A 207 -9.38 -3.99 -16.84
N LEU A 208 -9.84 -4.78 -17.82
CA LEU A 208 -10.15 -6.20 -17.67
C LEU A 208 -9.12 -7.12 -18.35
N ASP A 209 -8.04 -6.57 -18.92
CA ASP A 209 -6.94 -7.39 -19.45
C ASP A 209 -6.24 -8.12 -18.30
N GLU A 210 -6.43 -9.44 -18.24
CA GLU A 210 -5.88 -10.32 -17.21
C GLU A 210 -4.35 -10.32 -17.12
N ARG A 211 -3.67 -9.80 -18.15
CA ARG A 211 -2.21 -9.63 -18.16
C ARG A 211 -1.75 -8.41 -17.36
N LEU A 212 -2.66 -7.48 -17.09
CA LEU A 212 -2.37 -6.19 -16.44
C LEU A 212 -3.33 -5.92 -15.26
N PRO A 213 -3.39 -6.81 -14.25
CA PRO A 213 -4.19 -6.59 -13.06
C PRO A 213 -3.59 -5.49 -12.17
N ARG A 214 -4.44 -4.83 -11.38
CA ARG A 214 -3.98 -4.10 -10.19
C ARG A 214 -3.62 -5.12 -9.11
N ILE A 215 -2.51 -4.90 -8.42
CA ILE A 215 -2.01 -5.81 -7.38
C ILE A 215 -2.38 -5.21 -6.01
N ALA A 216 -3.35 -5.82 -5.33
CA ALA A 216 -3.82 -5.36 -4.03
C ALA A 216 -3.37 -6.28 -2.89
N LEU A 217 -3.02 -5.70 -1.74
CA LEU A 217 -2.62 -6.40 -0.54
C LEU A 217 -3.75 -6.36 0.51
N PHE A 218 -4.14 -7.53 0.98
CA PHE A 218 -5.17 -7.70 2.01
C PHE A 218 -4.59 -8.40 3.25
N ALA A 219 -5.07 -8.05 4.43
CA ALA A 219 -4.60 -8.66 5.68
C ALA A 219 -5.02 -10.14 5.80
N THR A 220 -4.09 -11.04 6.13
CA THR A 220 -4.37 -12.49 6.32
C THR A 220 -4.93 -12.80 7.71
N ARG A 221 -4.65 -11.93 8.67
CA ARG A 221 -5.06 -12.00 10.08
C ARG A 221 -5.27 -10.59 10.63
N PRO A 222 -5.84 -10.43 11.85
CA PRO A 222 -5.82 -9.13 12.50
C PRO A 222 -4.36 -8.66 12.71
N ILE A 223 -4.08 -7.40 12.36
CA ILE A 223 -2.76 -6.77 12.50
C ILE A 223 -2.86 -5.72 13.60
N ARG A 224 -1.91 -5.72 14.52
CA ARG A 224 -1.91 -4.77 15.64
C ARG A 224 -1.35 -3.41 15.19
N ALA A 225 -1.77 -2.35 15.87
CA ALA A 225 -1.12 -1.05 15.72
C ALA A 225 0.39 -1.18 16.05
N GLY A 226 1.24 -0.57 15.23
CA GLY A 226 2.69 -0.64 15.31
C GLY A 226 3.32 -1.89 14.68
N GLU A 227 2.53 -2.86 14.21
CA GLU A 227 3.04 -4.09 13.59
C GLU A 227 3.51 -3.83 12.14
N GLU A 228 4.68 -4.39 11.79
CA GLU A 228 5.24 -4.31 10.44
C GLU A 228 4.41 -5.11 9.44
N LEU A 229 4.20 -4.54 8.26
CA LEU A 229 3.46 -5.14 7.15
C LEU A 229 4.39 -5.96 6.25
N THR A 230 4.03 -7.21 5.96
CA THR A 230 4.85 -8.17 5.20
C THR A 230 3.99 -9.00 4.24
N PHE A 231 4.46 -9.22 3.00
CA PHE A 231 3.81 -10.03 1.95
C PHE A 231 4.81 -10.84 1.13
#